data_AF-A0A9D6M6U3-F1
#
_entry.id   AF-A0A9D6M6U3-F1
#
_cell.length_a   1.000
_cell.length_b   1.000
_cell.length_c   1.000
_cell.angle_alpha   90.00
_cell.angle_beta   90.00
_cell.angle_gamma   90.00
#
_symmetry.space_group_name_H-M   'P 1'
#
loop_
_entity.id
_entity.type
_entity.pdbx_description
1 polymer ?
#
loop_
_entity_poly.entity_id
_entity_poly.type
_entity_poly.pdbx_seq_one_letter_code
_entity_poly.pdbx_strand_id
1 'polypeptide(L)' 'MLVRRLKLKMAAHDIKNDALLFGEGGIGLDSIDALELVVGLQKEFGVVISDKAVAEKVLISVNTIAEFIENRQ' A
#
# COMPACT_ATOMS: atom_id res chain seq x y z
N MET A 1 11.70 -1.80 0.07
CA MET A 1 11.33 -3.19 -0.30
C MET A 1 9.89 -3.34 -0.79
N LEU A 2 8.96 -2.41 -0.51
CA LEU A 2 7.57 -2.46 -1.01
C LEU A 2 7.41 -2.24 -2.53
N VAL A 3 8.08 -1.24 -3.09
CA VAL A 3 7.82 -0.78 -4.48
C VAL A 3 8.23 -1.78 -5.56
N ARG A 4 9.32 -2.53 -5.34
CA ARG A 4 9.78 -3.59 -6.26
C ARG A 4 8.87 -4.82 -6.23
N ARG A 5 8.14 -5.03 -5.13
CA ARG A 5 7.31 -6.23 -4.89
C ARG A 5 5.84 -6.00 -5.21
N LEU A 6 5.38 -4.76 -5.11
CA LEU A 6 4.05 -4.30 -5.52
C LEU A 6 3.96 -3.94 -7.02
N LYS A 7 4.99 -4.25 -7.82
CA LYS A 7 5.06 -3.94 -9.26
C LYS A 7 4.75 -2.48 -9.61
N LEU A 8 5.02 -1.55 -8.70
CA LEU A 8 4.85 -0.14 -8.98
C LEU A 8 5.82 0.25 -10.10
N LYS A 9 5.32 0.93 -11.14
CA LYS A 9 6.11 1.39 -12.30
C LYS A 9 7.14 2.48 -11.96
N MET A 10 7.30 2.80 -10.68
CA MET A 10 8.18 3.84 -10.15
C MET A 10 9.24 3.21 -9.23
N ALA A 11 10.39 3.84 -9.07
CA ALA A 11 11.41 3.33 -8.19
C ALA A 11 11.10 3.66 -6.72
N ALA A 12 11.48 2.77 -5.80
CA ALA A 12 11.09 2.89 -4.39
C ALA A 12 11.52 4.18 -3.72
N HIS A 13 12.59 4.78 -4.23
CA HIS A 13 13.16 6.03 -3.74
C HIS A 13 12.44 7.28 -4.23
N ASP A 14 11.63 7.19 -5.29
CA ASP A 14 10.90 8.32 -5.87
C ASP A 14 9.54 8.52 -5.21
N ILE A 15 9.03 7.46 -4.56
CA ILE A 15 7.80 7.51 -3.79
C ILE A 15 8.15 8.02 -2.39
N LYS A 16 7.71 9.23 -2.06
CA LYS A 16 7.79 9.71 -0.68
C LYS A 16 6.95 8.80 0.20
N ASN A 17 7.43 8.51 1.41
CA ASN A 17 6.71 7.62 2.31
C ASN A 17 5.32 8.16 2.71
N ASP A 18 5.17 9.49 2.73
CA ASP A 18 3.91 10.21 2.97
C ASP A 18 3.15 10.59 1.69
N ALA A 19 3.61 10.15 0.51
CA ALA A 19 2.85 10.38 -0.71
C ALA A 19 1.54 9.60 -0.67
N LEU A 20 0.48 10.25 -1.16
CA LEU A 20 -0.79 9.57 -1.38
C LEU A 20 -0.60 8.49 -2.44
N LEU A 21 -1.13 7.30 -2.17
CA LEU A 21 -1.07 6.18 -3.11
C LEU A 21 -2.20 6.29 -4.15
N PHE A 22 -3.37 6.75 -3.70
CA PHE A 22 -4.59 6.88 -4.50
C PHE A 22 -5.09 8.33 -4.49
N GLY A 23 -5.93 8.66 -5.47
CA GLY A 23 -6.57 9.97 -5.57
C GLY A 23 -5.72 11.06 -6.24
N GLU A 24 -6.25 12.27 -6.26
CA GLU A 24 -5.63 13.42 -6.93
C GLU A 24 -4.37 13.86 -6.17
N GLY A 25 -3.22 13.92 -6.87
CA GLY A 25 -1.92 14.18 -6.26
C GLY A 25 -1.22 12.96 -5.65
N GLY A 26 -1.80 11.77 -5.79
CA GLY A 26 -1.13 10.51 -5.46
C GLY A 26 -0.25 9.95 -6.57
N ILE A 27 0.32 8.76 -6.37
CA ILE A 27 1.19 8.11 -7.36
C ILE A 27 0.42 7.53 -8.57
N GLY A 28 -0.90 7.69 -8.58
CA GLY A 28 -1.77 7.29 -9.70
C GLY A 28 -2.19 5.83 -9.69
N LEU A 29 -2.28 5.19 -8.52
CA LEU A 29 -2.83 3.85 -8.43
C LEU A 29 -4.34 3.85 -8.65
N ASP A 30 -4.80 2.79 -9.30
CA ASP A 30 -6.22 2.55 -9.53
C ASP A 30 -6.80 1.52 -8.54
N SER A 31 -8.11 1.29 -8.66
CA SER A 31 -8.84 0.36 -7.79
C SER A 31 -8.34 -1.09 -7.90
N ILE A 32 -7.70 -1.47 -9.01
CA ILE A 32 -7.15 -2.81 -9.25
C ILE A 32 -5.80 -2.94 -8.54
N ASP A 33 -4.95 -1.93 -8.65
CA ASP A 33 -3.67 -1.86 -7.95
C ASP A 33 -3.85 -1.95 -6.44
N ALA A 34 -4.91 -1.32 -5.88
CA ALA A 34 -5.28 -1.44 -4.47
C ALA A 34 -5.52 -2.89 -4.04
N LEU A 35 -6.22 -3.65 -4.88
CA LEU A 35 -6.53 -5.05 -4.61
C LEU A 35 -5.27 -5.90 -4.64
N GLU A 36 -4.40 -5.70 -5.63
CA GLU A 36 -3.10 -6.38 -5.71
C GLU A 36 -2.21 -6.06 -4.51
N LEU A 37 -2.25 -4.82 -4.03
CA LEU A 37 -1.58 -4.36 -2.81
C LEU A 37 -2.04 -5.15 -1.59
N VAL A 38 -3.34 -5.24 -1.35
CA VAL A 38 -3.91 -5.99 -0.21
C VAL A 38 -3.56 -7.47 -0.29
N VAL A 39 -3.69 -8.08 -1.47
CA VAL A 39 -3.33 -9.49 -1.69
C VAL A 39 -1.82 -9.71 -1.50
N GLY A 40 -0.99 -8.76 -1.93
CA GLY A 40 0.46 -8.78 -1.73
C GLY A 40 0.84 -8.72 -0.26
N LEU A 41 0.19 -7.84 0.51
CA LEU A 41 0.38 -7.71 1.96
C LEU A 41 -0.02 -9.01 2.69
N GLN A 42 -1.11 -9.64 2.28
CA GLN A 42 -1.52 -10.93 2.83
C GLN A 42 -0.50 -12.03 2.54
N LYS A 43 0.00 -12.11 1.31
CA LYS A 43 0.93 -13.17 0.89
C LYS A 43 2.33 -13.01 1.50
N GLU A 44 2.83 -11.79 1.62
CA GLU A 44 4.19 -11.55 2.12
C GLU A 44 4.26 -11.35 3.64
N PHE A 45 3.26 -10.69 4.24
CA PHE A 45 3.27 -10.36 5.67
C PHE A 45 2.21 -11.11 6.48
N GLY A 46 1.35 -11.92 5.84
CA GLY A 46 0.24 -12.59 6.52
C GLY A 46 -0.89 -11.64 6.93
N VAL A 47 -0.87 -10.40 6.45
CA VAL A 47 -1.79 -9.34 6.87
C VAL A 47 -3.06 -9.37 6.02
N VAL A 48 -4.21 -9.65 6.65
CA VAL A 48 -5.51 -9.69 5.96
C VAL A 48 -6.27 -8.39 6.21
N ILE A 49 -6.56 -7.66 5.13
CA ILE A 49 -7.44 -6.49 5.14
C ILE A 49 -8.75 -6.86 4.44
N SER A 50 -9.74 -7.28 5.22
CA SER A 50 -11.05 -7.70 4.71
C SER A 50 -12.06 -6.55 4.62
N ASP A 51 -11.81 -5.47 5.35
CA ASP A 51 -12.75 -4.35 5.49
C ASP A 51 -12.33 -3.18 4.61
N LYS A 52 -13.25 -2.70 3.77
CA LYS A 52 -13.02 -1.56 2.87
C LYS A 52 -12.64 -0.29 3.64
N ALA A 53 -13.25 -0.04 4.79
CA ALA A 53 -12.92 1.12 5.61
C ALA A 53 -11.52 1.03 6.23
N VAL A 54 -11.05 -0.19 6.51
CA VAL A 54 -9.65 -0.40 6.95
C VAL A 54 -8.70 -0.25 5.76
N ALA A 55 -9.04 -0.81 4.60
CA ALA A 55 -8.25 -0.63 3.38
C ALA A 55 -8.09 0.86 3.01
N GLU A 56 -9.15 1.66 3.06
CA GLU A 56 -9.09 3.10 2.80
C GLU A 56 -8.21 3.87 3.80
N LYS A 57 -8.07 3.38 5.04
CA LYS A 57 -7.19 3.98 6.05
C LYS A 57 -5.74 3.52 5.95
N VAL A 58 -5.52 2.26 5.58
CA VAL A 58 -4.18 1.66 5.49
C VAL A 58 -3.52 2.00 4.16
N LEU A 59 -4.28 2.02 3.07
CA LEU A 59 -3.78 2.26 1.71
C LEU A 59 -3.66 3.77 1.39
N ILE A 60 -3.42 4.63 2.39
CA ILE A 60 -3.25 6.07 2.17
C ILE A 60 -1.84 6.36 1.67
N SER A 61 -0.82 5.92 2.40
CA SER A 61 0.58 6.14 2.08
C SER A 61 1.41 4.89 2.39
N VAL A 62 2.65 4.86 1.91
CA VAL A 62 3.59 3.78 2.23
C VAL A 62 3.84 3.69 3.73
N ASN A 63 3.89 4.84 4.42
CA ASN A 63 4.00 4.91 5.88
C ASN A 63 2.82 4.21 6.57
N THR A 64 1.58 4.48 6.17
CA THR A 64 0.41 3.88 6.81
C THR A 64 0.37 2.36 6.60
N ILE A 65 0.80 1.88 5.43
CA ILE A 65 0.95 0.46 5.17
C ILE A 65 2.02 -0.15 6.07
N ALA A 66 3.20 0.49 6.16
CA ALA A 66 4.30 0.00 7.00
C ALA A 66 3.90 -0.02 8.47
N GLU A 67 3.28 1.05 8.97
CA GLU A 67 2.79 1.16 10.34
C GLU A 67 1.72 0.11 10.66
N PHE A 68 0.86 -0.21 9.70
CA PHE A 68 -0.14 -1.28 9.85
C PHE A 68 0.49 -2.67 9.94
N ILE A 69 1.57 -2.91 9.20
CA ILE A 69 2.34 -4.16 9.28
C ILE A 69 3.07 -4.22 10.63
N GLU A 70 3.76 -3.16 11.05
CA GLU A 70 4.52 -3.12 12.30
C GLU A 70 3.62 -3.25 13.54
N ASN A 71 2.46 -2.58 13.59
CA ASN A 71 1.53 -2.68 14.72
C ASN A 71 0.85 -4.06 14.86
N ARG A 72 0.93 -4.93 13.84
CA ARG A 72 0.36 -6.28 13.84
C ARG A 72 1.41 -7.37 14.20
N GLN A 73 2.64 -6.99 14.52
CA GLN A 73 3.71 -7.88 14.99
C GLN A 73 3.89 -7.89 16.50
#